data_AF-A0A0C2MN45-F1
#
_entry.id   AF-A0A0C2MN45-F1
#
_cell.length_a   1.000
_cell.length_b   1.000
_cell.length_c   1.000
_cell.angle_alpha   90.00
_cell.angle_beta   90.00
_cell.angle_gamma   90.00
#
_symmetry.space_group_name_H-M   'P 1'
#
loop_
_entity.id
_entity.type
_entity.pdbx_description
1 polymer ?
#
loop_
_entity_poly.entity_id
_entity_poly.type
_entity_poly.pdbx_seq_one_letter_code
_entity_poly.pdbx_strand_id
1 'polypeptide(L)'
;MDGNKNVFLDEIMEEVVNYFDLIDVQACSANAEPYKIDNMLSHIKYLLNYDFGCHFQDLEGFLKDHFKDQIGKWFFNSYCKQYFDEWVDKELLAELVDKKQCIMDENLDFLTLKEFRGYMKKKPSIEGKFSKMIISAQCNIDRLIVEYNQALSSYKSEKILMKVNLITMTDKIMGYLNSTKKGNYTISYVIGKFEKDPDYKIWTTDRFLIKILQCYFQNNDKAATLSMLNHTKHSILNSAGIKGSSNTLVYIFGFLVLISIPVTVIYKLQVLTGCKCFLNSRLLLRILKYSLSIRKAENEILISFYSYVYTFNFIRGQFFKMKIRVTDSEK
;
A
#
# COMPACT_ATOMS: atom_id res chain seq x y z
N MET A 1 -0.84 47.55 7.54
CA MET A 1 -0.13 46.88 8.66
C MET A 1 -0.51 45.40 8.80
N ASP A 2 -1.38 44.85 7.93
CA ASP A 2 -1.85 43.46 8.03
C ASP A 2 -0.81 42.39 7.64
N GLY A 3 0.25 42.75 6.92
CA GLY A 3 1.29 41.81 6.50
C GLY A 3 2.04 41.17 7.68
N ASN A 4 2.35 41.95 8.72
CA ASN A 4 3.16 41.47 9.85
C ASN A 4 2.40 40.48 10.76
N LYS A 5 1.06 40.55 10.79
CA LYS A 5 0.21 39.67 11.60
C LYS A 5 0.12 38.26 11.01
N ASN A 6 0.17 38.13 9.68
CA ASN A 6 0.06 36.84 9.00
C ASN A 6 1.35 36.02 9.10
N VAL A 7 2.52 36.67 9.10
CA VAL A 7 3.82 36.01 9.27
C VAL A 7 3.91 35.37 10.66
N PHE A 8 3.59 36.15 11.69
CA PHE A 8 3.61 35.66 13.07
C PHE A 8 2.63 34.49 13.33
N LEU A 9 1.45 34.53 12.69
CA LEU A 9 0.46 33.45 12.79
C LEU A 9 1.00 32.13 12.19
N ASP A 10 1.71 32.21 11.09
CA ASP A 10 2.28 31.04 10.41
C ASP A 10 3.40 30.40 11.23
N GLU A 11 4.24 31.18 11.90
CA GLU A 11 5.29 30.69 12.79
C GLU A 11 4.70 29.92 13.99
N ILE A 12 3.67 30.48 14.63
CA ILE A 12 2.93 29.79 15.70
C ILE A 12 2.35 28.47 15.20
N MET A 13 1.72 28.49 14.02
CA MET A 13 1.10 27.28 13.48
C MET A 13 2.12 26.25 12.99
N GLU A 14 3.29 26.68 12.49
CA GLU A 14 4.40 25.77 12.20
C GLU A 14 4.83 25.02 13.46
N GLU A 15 4.97 25.71 14.60
CA GLU A 15 5.35 25.08 15.87
C GLU A 15 4.29 24.09 16.36
N VAL A 16 3.01 24.46 16.27
CA VAL A 16 1.88 23.57 16.60
C VAL A 16 1.90 22.31 15.72
N VAL A 17 2.09 22.47 14.42
CA VAL A 17 2.09 21.35 13.46
C VAL A 17 3.36 20.48 13.62
N ASN A 18 4.50 21.07 13.96
CA ASN A 18 5.71 20.34 14.32
C ASN A 18 5.47 19.47 15.56
N TYR A 19 4.83 20.02 16.58
CA TYR A 19 4.48 19.26 17.78
C TYR A 19 3.50 18.11 17.46
N PHE A 20 2.46 18.35 16.65
CA PHE A 20 1.49 17.32 16.28
C PHE A 20 2.16 16.13 15.57
N ASP A 21 3.09 16.42 14.68
CA ASP A 21 3.89 15.43 13.97
C ASP A 21 4.80 14.63 14.92
N LEU A 22 5.42 15.30 15.90
CA LEU A 22 6.24 14.64 16.93
C LEU A 22 5.46 13.61 17.76
N ILE A 23 4.18 13.90 18.03
CA ILE A 23 3.31 13.02 18.84
C ILE A 23 2.33 12.18 17.99
N ASP A 24 2.57 12.10 16.68
CA ASP A 24 1.79 11.30 15.71
C ASP A 24 0.27 11.58 15.74
N VAL A 25 -0.08 12.86 15.84
CA VAL A 25 -1.48 13.30 15.85
C VAL A 25 -1.92 13.69 14.45
N GLN A 26 -2.82 12.90 13.88
CA GLN A 26 -3.38 13.13 12.55
C GLN A 26 -4.57 14.10 12.59
N ALA A 27 -4.43 15.25 11.93
CA ALA A 27 -5.47 16.29 11.83
C ALA A 27 -6.37 16.14 10.59
N CYS A 28 -6.67 14.90 10.18
CA CYS A 28 -7.13 14.61 8.82
C CYS A 28 -8.63 14.36 8.63
N SER A 29 -9.43 14.73 9.62
CA SER A 29 -10.89 14.65 9.56
C SER A 29 -11.47 16.02 9.89
N ALA A 30 -12.57 16.39 9.24
CA ALA A 30 -13.34 17.59 9.63
C ALA A 30 -13.84 17.52 11.08
N ASN A 31 -13.89 16.30 11.65
CA ASN A 31 -14.21 16.03 13.04
C ASN A 31 -12.96 15.70 13.88
N ALA A 32 -11.75 15.75 13.30
CA ALA A 32 -10.53 15.63 14.09
C ALA A 32 -10.42 16.89 14.95
N GLU A 33 -10.34 16.67 16.25
CA GLU A 33 -10.10 17.72 17.23
C GLU A 33 -8.72 17.46 17.82
N PRO A 34 -7.62 17.67 17.06
CA PRO A 34 -6.28 17.31 17.50
C PRO A 34 -5.91 18.04 18.81
N TYR A 35 -6.51 19.21 19.03
CA TYR A 35 -6.39 20.03 20.24
C TYR A 35 -7.10 19.46 21.49
N LYS A 36 -7.91 18.40 21.38
CA LYS A 36 -8.58 17.77 22.54
C LYS A 36 -7.79 16.63 23.17
N ILE A 37 -6.55 16.41 22.72
CA ILE A 37 -5.68 15.41 23.33
C ILE A 37 -5.21 15.94 24.69
N ASP A 38 -5.46 15.18 25.75
CA ASP A 38 -5.11 15.54 27.12
C ASP A 38 -3.63 15.97 27.22
N ASN A 39 -3.36 17.04 27.96
CA ASN A 39 -2.04 17.68 28.13
C ASN A 39 -1.41 18.36 26.90
N MET A 40 -1.96 18.17 25.69
CA MET A 40 -1.41 18.75 24.47
C MET A 40 -1.46 20.27 24.49
N LEU A 41 -2.61 20.85 24.85
CA LEU A 41 -2.80 22.29 24.95
C LEU A 41 -1.86 22.94 25.96
N SER A 42 -1.60 22.27 27.08
CA SER A 42 -0.65 22.77 28.09
C SER A 42 0.77 22.81 27.54
N HIS A 43 1.18 21.78 26.79
CA HIS A 43 2.51 21.73 26.18
C HIS A 43 2.67 22.78 25.07
N ILE A 44 1.67 22.94 24.20
CA ILE A 44 1.69 23.97 23.17
C ILE A 44 1.71 25.37 23.81
N LYS A 45 0.90 25.62 24.85
CA LYS A 45 0.97 26.88 25.61
C LYS A 45 2.36 27.15 26.15
N TYR A 46 3.02 26.12 26.69
CA TYR A 46 4.39 26.24 27.20
C TYR A 46 5.37 26.58 26.08
N LEU A 47 5.35 25.86 24.96
CA LEU A 47 6.22 26.13 23.80
C LEU A 47 5.99 27.55 23.26
N LEU A 48 4.73 27.94 23.04
CA LEU A 48 4.42 29.26 22.50
C LEU A 48 4.84 30.40 23.44
N ASN A 49 4.73 30.19 24.76
CA ASN A 49 5.21 31.17 25.74
C ASN A 49 6.75 31.21 25.80
N TYR A 50 7.41 30.07 25.64
CA TYR A 50 8.87 29.98 25.66
C TYR A 50 9.51 30.58 24.40
N ASP A 51 9.04 30.19 23.22
CA ASP A 51 9.64 30.58 21.93
C ASP A 51 9.23 31.99 21.50
N PHE A 52 7.98 32.40 21.76
CA PHE A 52 7.44 33.67 21.28
C PHE A 52 7.15 34.69 22.39
N GLY A 53 7.31 34.34 23.66
CA GLY A 53 6.95 35.21 24.79
C GLY A 53 5.46 35.56 24.84
N CYS A 54 4.62 34.76 24.18
CA CYS A 54 3.21 35.08 23.95
C CYS A 54 2.29 34.35 24.93
N HIS A 55 1.41 35.10 25.59
CA HIS A 55 0.36 34.52 26.42
C HIS A 55 -0.96 34.44 25.63
N PHE A 56 -1.40 33.23 25.33
CA PHE A 56 -2.74 32.98 24.78
C PHE A 56 -3.77 32.88 25.90
N GLN A 57 -4.76 33.79 25.90
CA GLN A 57 -5.90 33.70 26.83
C GLN A 57 -6.79 32.49 26.51
N ASP A 58 -7.05 32.24 25.23
CA ASP A 58 -7.85 31.11 24.75
C ASP A 58 -7.17 30.42 23.56
N LEU A 59 -6.14 29.61 23.86
CA LEU A 59 -5.45 28.83 22.83
C LEU A 59 -6.38 27.77 22.21
N GLU A 60 -7.27 27.18 22.99
CA GLU A 60 -8.17 26.13 22.50
C GLU A 60 -9.13 26.69 21.45
N GLY A 61 -9.79 27.81 21.76
CA GLY A 61 -10.66 28.51 20.82
C GLY A 61 -9.90 28.92 19.55
N PHE A 62 -8.70 29.47 19.71
CA PHE A 62 -7.84 29.82 18.59
C PHE A 62 -7.51 28.63 17.66
N LEU A 63 -7.04 27.51 18.22
CA LEU A 63 -6.71 26.32 17.43
C LEU A 63 -7.97 25.71 16.80
N LYS A 64 -9.07 25.67 17.55
CA LYS A 64 -10.36 25.19 17.05
C LYS A 64 -10.82 25.99 15.85
N ASP A 65 -10.81 27.33 15.93
CA ASP A 65 -11.21 28.20 14.83
C ASP A 65 -10.26 28.01 13.64
N HIS A 66 -8.95 27.93 13.89
CA HIS A 66 -7.96 27.70 12.85
C HIS A 66 -8.20 26.37 12.13
N PHE A 67 -8.32 25.25 12.84
CA PHE A 67 -8.49 23.93 12.20
C PHE A 67 -9.88 23.75 11.58
N LYS A 68 -10.94 24.26 12.20
CA LYS A 68 -12.31 24.16 11.70
C LYS A 68 -12.49 24.88 10.36
N ASP A 69 -11.96 26.10 10.25
CA ASP A 69 -12.07 26.88 9.01
C ASP A 69 -11.16 26.36 7.89
N GLN A 70 -10.05 25.70 8.26
CA GLN A 70 -9.02 25.31 7.31
C GLN A 70 -9.20 23.86 6.79
N ILE A 71 -9.55 22.90 7.64
CA ILE A 71 -9.63 21.49 7.24
C ILE A 71 -10.70 21.28 6.14
N GLY A 72 -11.89 21.87 6.28
CA GLY A 72 -12.96 21.69 5.29
C GLY A 72 -12.69 22.34 3.92
N LYS A 73 -12.03 23.51 3.90
CA LYS A 73 -11.82 24.30 2.67
C LYS A 73 -10.54 23.92 1.92
N TRP A 74 -9.48 23.51 2.62
CA TRP A 74 -8.17 23.28 2.00
C TRP A 74 -7.92 21.84 1.57
N PHE A 75 -8.61 20.87 2.17
CA PHE A 75 -8.61 19.49 1.68
C PHE A 75 -8.95 19.38 0.20
N PHE A 76 -9.78 20.31 -0.30
CA PHE A 76 -10.19 20.38 -1.70
C PHE A 76 -9.56 21.55 -2.47
N ASN A 77 -8.65 22.32 -1.85
CA ASN A 77 -8.00 23.42 -2.55
C ASN A 77 -6.96 22.87 -3.53
N SER A 78 -7.16 23.16 -4.82
CA SER A 78 -6.29 22.71 -5.91
C SER A 78 -4.83 23.14 -5.75
N TYR A 79 -4.57 24.26 -5.07
CA TYR A 79 -3.22 24.81 -4.93
C TYR A 79 -2.33 23.99 -3.98
N CYS A 80 -2.83 23.57 -2.82
CA CYS A 80 -2.07 22.70 -1.91
C CYS A 80 -1.83 21.32 -2.53
N LYS A 81 -2.86 20.78 -3.19
CA LYS A 81 -2.76 19.52 -3.93
C LYS A 81 -1.69 19.58 -5.02
N GLN A 82 -1.54 20.71 -5.71
CA GLN A 82 -0.54 20.87 -6.76
C GLN A 82 0.90 20.72 -6.25
N TYR A 83 1.27 21.37 -5.13
CA TYR A 83 2.62 21.22 -4.57
C TYR A 83 2.87 19.81 -4.04
N PHE A 84 1.85 19.21 -3.43
CA PHE A 84 1.93 17.83 -2.98
C PHE A 84 2.15 16.87 -4.14
N ASP A 85 1.31 16.93 -5.18
CA ASP A 85 1.45 16.09 -6.37
C ASP A 85 2.78 16.36 -7.11
N GLU A 86 3.25 17.61 -7.14
CA GLU A 86 4.56 17.96 -7.71
C GLU A 86 5.72 17.32 -6.92
N TRP A 87 5.68 17.39 -5.59
CA TRP A 87 6.66 16.74 -4.72
C TRP A 87 6.66 15.23 -4.92
N VAL A 88 5.46 14.63 -4.93
CA VAL A 88 5.29 13.20 -5.18
C VAL A 88 5.94 12.82 -6.52
N ASP A 89 5.62 13.53 -7.61
CA ASP A 89 6.11 13.14 -8.93
C ASP A 89 7.62 13.36 -9.14
N LYS A 90 8.17 14.45 -8.60
CA LYS A 90 9.55 14.87 -8.89
C LYS A 90 10.59 14.35 -7.91
N GLU A 91 10.27 14.28 -6.62
CA GLU A 91 11.24 13.89 -5.59
C GLU A 91 10.94 12.48 -5.11
N LEU A 92 9.74 12.26 -4.59
CA LEU A 92 9.38 11.02 -3.94
C LEU A 92 9.41 9.81 -4.89
N LEU A 93 8.77 9.91 -6.05
CA LEU A 93 8.75 8.83 -7.05
C LEU A 93 10.13 8.53 -7.63
N ALA A 94 11.09 9.46 -7.53
CA ALA A 94 12.46 9.24 -7.98
C ALA A 94 13.28 8.40 -6.99
N GLU A 95 12.93 8.45 -5.69
CA GLU A 95 13.56 7.67 -4.61
C GLU A 95 12.92 6.29 -4.46
N LEU A 96 11.62 6.18 -4.77
CA LEU A 96 10.81 4.96 -4.67
C LEU A 96 11.24 3.79 -5.54
N VAL A 97 11.97 4.06 -6.61
CA VAL A 97 12.38 3.06 -7.59
C VAL A 97 13.89 2.99 -7.61
N ASP A 98 14.45 1.83 -7.27
CA ASP A 98 15.86 1.57 -7.58
C ASP A 98 15.98 1.55 -9.10
N LYS A 99 16.47 2.66 -9.66
CA LYS A 99 16.59 2.85 -11.11
C LYS A 99 17.54 1.85 -11.75
N LYS A 100 18.45 1.20 -11.01
CA LYS A 100 19.35 0.18 -11.58
C LYS A 100 18.64 -1.16 -11.71
N GLN A 101 17.82 -1.51 -10.72
CA GLN A 101 17.15 -2.81 -10.67
C GLN A 101 15.69 -2.78 -11.13
N CYS A 102 15.12 -1.59 -11.30
CA CYS A 102 13.70 -1.34 -11.54
C CYS A 102 12.81 -2.11 -10.55
N ILE A 103 13.17 -2.04 -9.27
CA ILE A 103 12.39 -2.59 -8.17
C ILE A 103 11.85 -1.45 -7.32
N MET A 104 10.67 -1.66 -6.76
CA MET A 104 10.09 -0.76 -5.78
C MET A 104 10.88 -0.93 -4.48
N ASP A 105 11.34 0.17 -3.90
CA ASP A 105 11.86 0.15 -2.53
C ASP A 105 10.71 -0.28 -1.61
N GLU A 106 10.97 -1.23 -0.71
CA GLU A 106 9.98 -1.74 0.25
C GLU A 106 10.02 -0.98 1.59
N ASN A 107 11.05 -0.14 1.80
CA ASN A 107 11.12 0.71 2.98
C ASN A 107 10.19 1.91 2.80
N LEU A 108 9.45 2.28 3.85
CA LEU A 108 8.54 3.44 3.85
C LEU A 108 9.06 4.64 4.62
N ASP A 109 10.28 4.54 5.17
CA ASP A 109 10.86 5.58 6.05
C ASP A 109 10.97 6.96 5.38
N PHE A 110 10.85 7.06 4.06
CA PHE A 110 10.90 8.32 3.30
C PHE A 110 9.52 8.96 3.04
N LEU A 111 8.41 8.28 3.35
CA LEU A 111 7.05 8.84 3.21
C LEU A 111 6.62 9.62 4.45
N THR A 112 7.41 10.61 4.88
CA THR A 112 7.08 11.39 6.07
C THR A 112 6.78 12.85 5.74
N LEU A 113 6.13 13.52 6.68
CA LEU A 113 5.84 14.95 6.58
C LEU A 113 7.14 15.78 6.58
N LYS A 114 8.22 15.24 7.15
CA LYS A 114 9.54 15.89 7.22
C LYS A 114 10.14 16.11 5.84
N GLU A 115 10.09 15.13 4.94
CA GLU A 115 10.60 15.28 3.57
C GLU A 115 9.80 16.34 2.81
N PHE A 116 8.47 16.31 2.94
CA PHE A 116 7.61 17.32 2.32
C PHE A 116 7.86 18.73 2.90
N ARG A 117 8.07 18.88 4.21
CA ARG A 117 8.47 20.15 4.82
C ARG A 117 9.78 20.66 4.22
N GLY A 118 10.77 19.78 4.10
CA GLY A 118 12.06 20.08 3.47
C GLY A 118 11.92 20.55 2.02
N TYR A 119 11.01 19.94 1.26
CA TYR A 119 10.64 20.36 -0.09
C TYR A 119 10.02 21.77 -0.09
N MET A 120 9.05 22.02 0.79
CA MET A 120 8.33 23.29 0.85
C MET A 120 9.24 24.45 1.26
N LYS A 121 10.18 24.24 2.18
CA LYS A 121 11.14 25.30 2.57
C LYS A 121 12.04 25.79 1.42
N LYS A 122 12.20 25.00 0.36
CA LYS A 122 13.00 25.36 -0.84
C LYS A 122 12.18 26.12 -1.89
N LYS A 123 10.86 26.16 -1.78
CA LYS A 123 9.98 26.74 -2.80
C LYS A 123 9.82 28.25 -2.57
N PRO A 124 10.01 29.08 -3.61
CA PRO A 124 9.77 30.52 -3.49
C PRO A 124 8.27 30.79 -3.34
N SER A 125 7.90 31.77 -2.50
CA SER A 125 6.53 32.33 -2.38
C SER A 125 5.49 31.53 -1.58
N ILE A 126 5.86 30.93 -0.44
CA ILE A 126 4.92 30.24 0.46
C ILE A 126 4.48 31.10 1.68
N GLU A 127 4.90 32.37 1.73
CA GLU A 127 4.59 33.28 2.84
C GLU A 127 3.08 33.35 3.13
N GLY A 128 2.66 33.12 4.37
CA GLY A 128 1.25 33.10 4.78
C GLY A 128 0.48 31.80 4.49
N LYS A 129 1.14 30.78 3.92
CA LYS A 129 0.52 29.53 3.46
C LYS A 129 1.26 28.26 3.90
N PHE A 130 2.41 28.35 4.55
CA PHE A 130 3.25 27.19 4.85
C PHE A 130 2.53 26.19 5.75
N SER A 131 2.08 26.65 6.92
CA SER A 131 1.32 25.88 7.91
C SER A 131 0.15 25.11 7.28
N LYS A 132 -0.64 25.79 6.44
CA LYS A 132 -1.79 25.23 5.71
C LYS A 132 -1.38 24.12 4.74
N MET A 133 -0.28 24.31 4.02
CA MET A 133 0.25 23.31 3.09
C MET A 133 0.73 22.06 3.84
N ILE A 134 1.37 22.22 5.00
CA ILE A 134 1.83 21.10 5.82
C ILE A 134 0.64 20.30 6.37
N ILE A 135 -0.38 20.97 6.93
CA ILE A 135 -1.60 20.30 7.43
C ILE A 135 -2.28 19.53 6.28
N SER A 136 -2.43 20.16 5.11
CA SER A 136 -3.03 19.49 3.94
C SER A 136 -2.18 18.30 3.46
N ALA A 137 -0.86 18.39 3.54
CA ALA A 137 0.04 17.33 3.11
C ALA A 137 -0.02 16.12 4.05
N GLN A 138 -0.09 16.31 5.36
CA GLN A 138 -0.23 15.21 6.33
C GLN A 138 -1.34 14.23 5.91
N CYS A 139 -2.47 14.77 5.49
CA CYS A 139 -3.62 13.95 5.10
C CYS A 139 -3.50 13.31 3.74
N ASN A 140 -2.77 13.94 2.83
CA ASN A 140 -2.45 13.33 1.55
C ASN A 140 -1.37 12.24 1.70
N ILE A 141 -0.47 12.36 2.69
CA ILE A 141 0.55 11.34 3.00
C ILE A 141 -0.12 10.05 3.48
N ASP A 142 -1.08 10.12 4.40
CA ASP A 142 -1.82 8.93 4.86
C ASP A 142 -2.48 8.19 3.68
N ARG A 143 -3.15 8.94 2.79
CA ARG A 143 -3.73 8.36 1.57
C ARG A 143 -2.64 7.77 0.67
N LEU A 144 -1.53 8.46 0.52
CA LEU A 144 -0.41 8.03 -0.32
C LEU A 144 0.26 6.76 0.20
N ILE A 145 0.37 6.59 1.53
CA ILE A 145 0.84 5.36 2.17
C ILE A 145 -0.10 4.20 1.85
N VAL A 146 -1.42 4.42 1.90
CA VAL A 146 -2.41 3.39 1.51
C VAL A 146 -2.29 3.04 0.03
N GLU A 147 -2.23 4.05 -0.86
CA GLU A 147 -2.02 3.84 -2.31
C GLU A 147 -0.72 3.06 -2.56
N TYR A 148 0.38 3.44 -1.90
CA TYR A 148 1.66 2.78 -2.03
C TYR A 148 1.60 1.32 -1.56
N ASN A 149 1.00 1.02 -0.41
CA ASN A 149 0.89 -0.35 0.10
C ASN A 149 0.06 -1.23 -0.84
N GLN A 150 -0.99 -0.67 -1.46
CA GLN A 150 -1.77 -1.37 -2.49
C GLN A 150 -0.93 -1.63 -3.75
N ALA A 151 -0.14 -0.65 -4.19
CA ALA A 151 0.80 -0.80 -5.30
C ALA A 151 1.87 -1.85 -4.98
N LEU A 152 2.45 -1.84 -3.79
CA LEU A 152 3.46 -2.80 -3.35
C LEU A 152 2.89 -4.22 -3.30
N SER A 153 1.67 -4.39 -2.78
CA SER A 153 0.97 -5.68 -2.80
C SER A 153 0.75 -6.18 -4.22
N SER A 154 0.28 -5.31 -5.11
CA SER A 154 0.07 -5.62 -6.54
C SER A 154 1.39 -6.00 -7.20
N TYR A 155 2.44 -5.19 -6.99
CA TYR A 155 3.80 -5.44 -7.43
C TYR A 155 4.29 -6.81 -6.98
N LYS A 156 4.19 -7.17 -5.69
CA LYS A 156 4.64 -8.47 -5.16
C LYS A 156 3.87 -9.64 -5.75
N SER A 157 2.54 -9.51 -5.87
CA SER A 157 1.68 -10.59 -6.38
C SER A 157 1.86 -10.83 -7.89
N GLU A 158 2.09 -9.76 -8.65
CA GLU A 158 2.15 -9.82 -10.11
C GLU A 158 3.59 -9.73 -10.65
N LYS A 159 4.62 -9.56 -9.81
CA LYS A 159 6.03 -9.38 -10.23
C LYS A 159 6.48 -10.38 -11.29
N ILE A 160 6.14 -11.65 -11.07
CA ILE A 160 6.52 -12.76 -11.94
C ILE A 160 5.76 -12.67 -13.27
N LEU A 161 4.45 -12.48 -13.21
CA LEU A 161 3.59 -12.37 -14.38
C LEU A 161 3.98 -11.15 -15.21
N MET A 162 4.15 -10.00 -14.56
CA MET A 162 4.61 -8.75 -15.16
C MET A 162 5.94 -8.92 -15.86
N LYS A 163 6.93 -9.58 -15.26
CA LYS A 163 8.22 -9.86 -15.94
C LYS A 163 8.04 -10.68 -17.21
N VAL A 164 7.26 -11.76 -17.17
CA VAL A 164 6.99 -12.61 -18.36
C VAL A 164 6.23 -11.83 -19.43
N ASN A 165 5.25 -11.05 -19.01
CA ASN A 165 4.41 -10.23 -19.85
C ASN A 165 5.18 -9.05 -20.47
N LEU A 166 6.12 -8.47 -19.73
CA LEU A 166 7.07 -7.46 -20.20
C LEU A 166 7.97 -8.02 -21.30
N ILE A 167 8.51 -9.25 -21.16
CA ILE A 167 9.30 -9.89 -22.23
C ILE A 167 8.45 -10.01 -23.48
N THR A 168 7.28 -10.64 -23.34
CA THR A 168 6.40 -10.95 -24.47
C THR A 168 5.96 -9.68 -25.19
N MET A 169 5.68 -8.61 -24.45
CA MET A 169 5.34 -7.32 -25.04
C MET A 169 6.54 -6.55 -25.58
N THR A 170 7.70 -6.62 -24.93
CA THR A 170 8.93 -6.00 -25.44
C THR A 170 9.31 -6.65 -26.77
N ASP A 171 9.19 -7.96 -26.89
CA ASP A 171 9.41 -8.68 -28.15
C ASP A 171 8.39 -8.28 -29.23
N LYS A 172 7.11 -8.13 -28.86
CA LYS A 172 6.08 -7.63 -29.78
C LYS A 172 6.40 -6.20 -30.23
N ILE A 173 6.70 -5.31 -29.29
CA ILE A 173 7.03 -3.91 -29.56
C ILE A 173 8.28 -3.87 -30.42
N MET A 174 9.37 -4.54 -30.05
CA MET A 174 10.60 -4.65 -30.85
C MET A 174 10.35 -5.25 -32.23
N GLY A 175 9.46 -6.25 -32.35
CA GLY A 175 9.02 -6.81 -33.62
C GLY A 175 8.33 -5.75 -34.48
N TYR A 176 7.40 -4.98 -33.90
CA TYR A 176 6.80 -3.82 -34.56
C TYR A 176 7.87 -2.78 -34.94
N LEU A 177 8.77 -2.41 -34.02
CA LEU A 177 9.84 -1.45 -34.21
C LEU A 177 10.75 -1.83 -35.39
N ASN A 178 11.15 -3.10 -35.46
CA ASN A 178 12.01 -3.62 -36.53
C ASN A 178 11.27 -3.71 -37.88
N SER A 179 9.94 -3.89 -37.85
CA SER A 179 9.11 -3.94 -39.06
C SER A 179 8.79 -2.54 -39.62
N THR A 180 8.68 -1.52 -38.78
CA THR A 180 8.44 -0.13 -39.18
C THR A 180 9.75 0.65 -39.30
N LYS A 181 10.29 0.79 -40.52
CA LYS A 181 11.58 1.46 -40.81
C LYS A 181 11.73 2.94 -40.39
N LYS A 182 10.75 3.56 -39.74
CA LYS A 182 10.81 4.97 -39.29
C LYS A 182 9.93 5.17 -38.05
N GLY A 183 10.55 5.64 -36.97
CA GLY A 183 9.82 6.23 -35.85
C GLY A 183 10.69 6.35 -34.61
N ASN A 184 10.99 7.57 -34.18
CA ASN A 184 11.43 7.83 -32.81
C ASN A 184 10.25 7.54 -31.89
N TYR A 185 10.20 6.35 -31.30
CA TYR A 185 9.15 6.02 -30.35
C TYR A 185 9.48 6.61 -28.98
N THR A 186 8.51 7.29 -28.38
CA THR A 186 8.60 7.79 -27.02
C THR A 186 8.08 6.73 -26.05
N ILE A 187 8.59 6.73 -24.82
CA ILE A 187 8.08 5.86 -23.73
C ILE A 187 6.56 6.04 -23.57
N SER A 188 6.05 7.26 -23.76
CA SER A 188 4.62 7.58 -23.71
C SER A 188 3.80 6.79 -24.74
N TYR A 189 4.33 6.54 -25.95
CA TYR A 189 3.63 5.72 -26.94
C TYR A 189 3.49 4.27 -26.48
N VAL A 190 4.55 3.71 -25.90
CA VAL A 190 4.54 2.34 -25.39
C VAL A 190 3.57 2.21 -24.22
N ILE A 191 3.63 3.12 -23.26
CA ILE A 191 2.71 3.15 -22.11
C ILE A 191 1.25 3.26 -22.59
N GLY A 192 0.96 4.12 -23.57
CA GLY A 192 -0.38 4.26 -24.12
C GLY A 192 -0.91 3.01 -24.85
N LYS A 193 -0.04 2.06 -25.23
CA LYS A 193 -0.47 0.73 -25.69
C LYS A 193 -0.79 -0.20 -24.52
N PHE A 194 0.02 -0.18 -23.46
CA PHE A 194 -0.22 -0.97 -22.24
C PHE A 194 -1.51 -0.53 -21.54
N GLU A 195 -1.82 0.77 -21.52
CA GLU A 195 -3.05 1.30 -20.92
C GLU A 195 -4.33 0.72 -21.53
N LYS A 196 -4.27 0.28 -22.79
CA LYS A 196 -5.40 -0.31 -23.51
C LYS A 196 -5.54 -1.80 -23.27
N ASP A 197 -4.50 -2.46 -22.76
CA ASP A 197 -4.51 -3.89 -22.50
C ASP A 197 -5.02 -4.13 -21.06
N PRO A 198 -6.13 -4.88 -20.89
CA PRO A 198 -6.73 -5.10 -19.57
C PRO A 198 -5.78 -5.80 -18.59
N ASP A 199 -4.83 -6.61 -19.06
CA ASP A 199 -3.87 -7.31 -18.22
C ASP A 199 -2.82 -6.38 -17.61
N TYR A 200 -2.69 -5.15 -18.14
CA TYR A 200 -1.68 -4.17 -17.72
C TYR A 200 -2.28 -2.90 -17.16
N LYS A 201 -3.61 -2.80 -17.12
CA LYS A 201 -4.32 -1.60 -16.65
C LYS A 201 -3.89 -1.19 -15.24
N ILE A 202 -3.71 -2.14 -14.33
CA ILE A 202 -3.25 -1.85 -12.96
C ILE A 202 -1.86 -1.18 -12.99
N TRP A 203 -0.94 -1.74 -13.78
CA TRP A 203 0.44 -1.24 -13.91
C TRP A 203 0.55 0.14 -14.55
N THR A 204 -0.40 0.52 -15.39
CA THR A 204 -0.39 1.82 -16.08
C THR A 204 -1.24 2.88 -15.41
N THR A 205 -2.21 2.49 -14.59
CA THR A 205 -3.09 3.45 -13.89
C THR A 205 -2.59 3.81 -12.49
N ASP A 206 -1.83 2.92 -11.85
CA ASP A 206 -1.22 3.18 -10.57
C ASP A 206 0.05 4.04 -10.72
N ARG A 207 0.13 5.13 -9.95
CA ARG A 207 1.22 6.13 -10.05
C ARG A 207 2.59 5.58 -9.65
N PHE A 208 2.65 4.51 -8.87
CA PHE A 208 3.90 3.88 -8.45
C PHE A 208 4.32 2.79 -9.43
N LEU A 209 3.38 1.94 -9.83
CA LEU A 209 3.65 0.85 -10.77
C LEU A 209 4.06 1.38 -12.15
N ILE A 210 3.49 2.50 -12.60
CA ILE A 210 3.88 3.10 -13.87
C ILE A 210 5.34 3.59 -13.86
N LYS A 211 5.88 4.00 -12.70
CA LYS A 211 7.30 4.41 -12.58
C LYS A 211 8.24 3.22 -12.69
N ILE A 212 7.86 2.07 -12.12
CA ILE A 212 8.57 0.80 -12.32
C ILE A 212 8.57 0.42 -13.80
N LEU A 213 7.41 0.52 -14.46
CA LEU A 213 7.28 0.23 -15.89
C LEU A 213 8.14 1.18 -16.74
N GLN A 214 8.12 2.48 -16.43
CA GLN A 214 8.98 3.49 -17.06
C GLN A 214 10.46 3.17 -16.88
N CYS A 215 10.87 2.75 -15.67
CA CYS A 215 12.25 2.33 -15.40
C CYS A 215 12.67 1.18 -16.33
N TYR A 216 11.84 0.15 -16.47
CA TYR A 216 12.14 -0.98 -17.36
C TYR A 216 12.32 -0.56 -18.82
N PHE A 217 11.57 0.44 -19.29
CA PHE A 217 11.75 0.96 -20.64
C PHE A 217 12.93 1.92 -20.79
N GLN A 218 13.31 2.63 -19.73
CA GLN A 218 14.41 3.61 -19.72
C GLN A 218 15.78 2.96 -19.54
N ASN A 219 15.87 1.88 -18.76
CA ASN A 219 17.09 1.08 -18.63
C ASN A 219 17.33 0.31 -19.93
N ASN A 220 17.95 1.01 -20.88
CA ASN A 220 18.33 0.55 -22.22
C ASN A 220 19.25 -0.66 -22.26
N ASP A 221 19.64 -1.24 -21.12
CA ASP A 221 20.36 -2.49 -21.09
C ASP A 221 19.40 -3.66 -21.33
N LYS A 222 18.93 -3.72 -22.59
CA LYS A 222 18.10 -4.80 -23.12
C LYS A 222 18.76 -6.14 -22.86
N ALA A 223 20.10 -6.21 -22.86
CA ALA A 223 20.86 -7.42 -22.63
C ALA A 223 20.84 -7.83 -21.15
N ALA A 224 21.06 -6.91 -20.21
CA ALA A 224 20.93 -7.20 -18.77
C ALA A 224 19.48 -7.51 -18.37
N THR A 225 18.52 -6.81 -18.97
CA THR A 225 17.10 -7.05 -18.77
C THR A 225 16.73 -8.44 -19.31
N LEU A 226 17.11 -8.78 -20.55
CA LEU A 226 16.93 -10.13 -21.09
C LEU A 226 17.66 -11.20 -20.28
N SER A 227 18.88 -10.94 -19.77
CA SER A 227 19.67 -11.95 -19.05
C SER A 227 19.06 -12.25 -17.67
N MET A 228 18.67 -11.22 -16.90
CA MET A 228 17.88 -11.39 -15.67
C MET A 228 16.56 -12.12 -15.94
N LEU A 229 15.91 -11.78 -17.06
CA LEU A 229 14.63 -12.38 -17.44
C LEU A 229 14.77 -13.84 -17.91
N ASN A 230 15.86 -14.19 -18.61
CA ASN A 230 16.15 -15.57 -19.02
C ASN A 230 16.47 -16.46 -17.82
N HIS A 231 17.23 -15.95 -16.83
CA HIS A 231 17.41 -16.64 -15.56
C HIS A 231 16.08 -16.86 -14.83
N THR A 232 15.20 -15.86 -14.87
CA THR A 232 13.87 -15.92 -14.25
C THR A 232 12.94 -16.90 -15.00
N LYS A 233 12.99 -16.95 -16.33
CA LYS A 233 12.21 -17.90 -17.14
C LYS A 233 12.62 -19.34 -16.84
N HIS A 234 13.91 -19.62 -16.72
CA HIS A 234 14.41 -20.94 -16.31
C HIS A 234 13.99 -21.31 -14.88
N SER A 235 14.05 -20.36 -13.93
CA SER A 235 13.61 -20.63 -12.55
C SER A 235 12.10 -20.83 -12.43
N ILE A 236 11.29 -20.10 -13.21
CA ILE A 236 9.84 -20.29 -13.28
C ILE A 236 9.47 -21.60 -13.97
N LEU A 237 10.14 -21.98 -15.06
CA LEU A 237 9.90 -23.27 -15.72
C LEU A 237 10.28 -24.44 -14.80
N ASN A 238 11.37 -24.30 -14.04
CA ASN A 238 11.78 -25.29 -13.04
C ASN A 238 10.84 -25.34 -11.82
N SER A 239 10.28 -24.19 -11.38
CA SER A 239 9.28 -24.15 -10.30
C SER A 239 7.87 -24.53 -10.75
N ALA A 240 7.53 -24.35 -12.03
CA ALA A 240 6.31 -24.88 -12.63
C ALA A 240 6.35 -26.42 -12.71
N GLY A 241 7.53 -27.04 -12.76
CA GLY A 241 7.70 -28.47 -12.48
C GLY A 241 7.25 -28.89 -11.08
N ILE A 242 7.20 -27.95 -10.12
CA ILE A 242 6.69 -28.15 -8.76
C ILE A 242 5.17 -27.87 -8.67
N LYS A 243 4.49 -27.38 -9.73
CA LYS A 243 3.01 -27.26 -9.74
C LYS A 243 2.27 -28.59 -9.63
N GLY A 244 2.95 -29.73 -9.80
CA GLY A 244 2.42 -31.04 -9.41
C GLY A 244 2.21 -31.20 -7.89
N SER A 245 2.88 -30.40 -7.06
CA SER A 245 2.85 -30.47 -5.59
C SER A 245 1.65 -29.76 -4.96
N SER A 246 1.13 -28.69 -5.57
CA SER A 246 0.00 -27.94 -4.98
C SER A 246 -1.29 -28.76 -4.96
N ASN A 247 -1.52 -29.59 -5.99
CA ASN A 247 -2.65 -30.52 -5.99
C ASN A 247 -2.51 -31.56 -4.88
N THR A 248 -1.29 -32.08 -4.64
CA THR A 248 -1.01 -33.02 -3.55
C THR A 248 -1.31 -32.41 -2.18
N LEU A 249 -0.94 -31.14 -1.95
CA LEU A 249 -1.28 -30.44 -0.70
C LEU A 249 -2.79 -30.26 -0.52
N VAL A 250 -3.53 -29.92 -1.58
CA VAL A 250 -5.00 -29.81 -1.53
C VAL A 250 -5.63 -31.18 -1.24
N TYR A 251 -5.12 -32.27 -1.81
CA TYR A 251 -5.60 -33.63 -1.51
C TYR A 251 -5.29 -34.05 -0.07
N ILE A 252 -4.09 -33.74 0.44
CA ILE A 252 -3.71 -34.02 1.84
C ILE A 252 -4.63 -33.25 2.80
N PHE A 253 -4.86 -31.95 2.56
CA PHE A 253 -5.76 -31.15 3.39
C PHE A 253 -7.21 -31.64 3.31
N GLY A 254 -7.70 -31.94 2.11
CA GLY A 254 -9.04 -32.50 1.91
C GLY A 254 -9.22 -33.82 2.66
N PHE A 255 -8.21 -34.70 2.63
CA PHE A 255 -8.23 -35.98 3.34
C PHE A 255 -8.23 -35.81 4.87
N LEU A 256 -7.45 -34.86 5.40
CA LEU A 256 -7.42 -34.56 6.84
C LEU A 256 -8.77 -34.03 7.34
N VAL A 257 -9.43 -33.16 6.57
CA VAL A 257 -10.79 -32.67 6.88
C VAL A 257 -11.81 -33.80 6.81
N LEU A 258 -11.69 -34.70 5.85
CA LEU A 258 -12.56 -35.87 5.70
C LEU A 258 -12.44 -36.85 6.88
N ILE A 259 -11.25 -36.98 7.49
CA ILE A 259 -11.03 -37.81 8.69
C ILE A 259 -11.51 -37.12 9.96
N SER A 260 -11.40 -35.79 10.06
CA SER A 260 -11.78 -35.09 11.30
C SER A 260 -13.29 -35.15 11.56
N ILE A 261 -14.13 -35.12 10.53
CA ILE A 261 -15.60 -35.22 10.64
C ILE A 261 -16.04 -36.51 11.36
N PRO A 262 -15.71 -37.73 10.89
CA PRO A 262 -16.11 -38.96 11.55
C PRO A 262 -15.51 -39.10 12.95
N VAL A 263 -14.28 -38.65 13.19
CA VAL A 263 -13.68 -38.65 14.54
C VAL A 263 -14.51 -37.78 15.50
N THR A 264 -14.94 -36.60 15.05
CA THR A 264 -15.75 -35.69 15.87
C THR A 264 -17.16 -36.25 16.12
N VAL A 265 -17.75 -36.91 15.12
CA VAL A 265 -19.06 -37.57 15.24
C VAL A 265 -19.01 -38.76 16.19
N ILE A 266 -18.00 -39.63 16.06
CA ILE A 266 -17.78 -40.78 16.96
C ILE A 266 -17.57 -40.28 18.39
N TYR A 267 -16.76 -39.23 18.58
CA TYR A 267 -16.53 -38.64 19.90
C TYR A 267 -17.82 -38.11 20.53
N LYS A 268 -18.66 -37.39 19.77
CA LYS A 268 -19.97 -36.91 20.26
C LYS A 268 -20.93 -38.07 20.57
N LEU A 269 -20.98 -39.10 19.73
CA LEU A 269 -21.83 -40.28 19.95
C LEU A 269 -21.41 -41.07 21.21
N GLN A 270 -20.10 -41.17 21.48
CA GLN A 270 -19.59 -41.82 22.70
C GLN A 270 -19.95 -41.04 23.97
N VAL A 271 -19.90 -39.70 23.92
CA VAL A 271 -20.33 -38.85 25.05
C VAL A 271 -21.83 -38.99 25.33
N LEU A 272 -22.66 -39.07 24.28
CA LEU A 272 -24.11 -39.16 24.41
C LEU A 272 -24.61 -40.54 24.87
N THR A 273 -23.93 -41.62 24.49
CA THR A 273 -24.38 -42.99 24.79
C THR A 273 -23.94 -43.50 26.16
N GLY A 274 -23.09 -42.76 26.89
CA GLY A 274 -22.61 -43.17 28.22
C GLY A 274 -21.83 -44.48 28.24
N CYS A 275 -21.49 -45.03 27.08
CA CYS A 275 -20.89 -46.34 26.94
C CYS A 275 -19.37 -46.23 27.16
N LYS A 276 -18.91 -46.50 28.38
CA LYS A 276 -17.49 -46.61 28.76
C LYS A 276 -16.86 -47.88 28.18
N CYS A 277 -16.84 -48.03 26.86
CA CYS A 277 -15.97 -49.03 26.24
C CYS A 277 -14.52 -48.51 26.26
N PHE A 278 -13.65 -49.33 26.84
CA PHE A 278 -12.28 -49.03 27.26
C PHE A 278 -11.35 -48.72 26.08
N LEU A 279 -11.35 -47.47 25.58
CA LEU A 279 -10.23 -46.97 24.78
C LEU A 279 -9.10 -46.58 25.75
N ASN A 280 -8.02 -47.36 25.68
CA ASN A 280 -6.81 -47.24 26.49
C ASN A 280 -6.44 -45.76 26.75
N SER A 281 -6.61 -45.31 28.00
CA SER A 281 -6.52 -43.90 28.39
C SER A 281 -5.18 -43.25 28.02
N ARG A 282 -4.11 -44.05 27.87
CA ARG A 282 -2.81 -43.61 27.35
C ARG A 282 -2.82 -43.21 25.88
N LEU A 283 -3.61 -43.90 25.04
CA LEU A 283 -3.76 -43.55 23.62
C LEU A 283 -4.58 -42.26 23.48
N LEU A 284 -5.65 -42.12 24.27
CA LEU A 284 -6.47 -40.91 24.33
C LEU A 284 -5.67 -39.69 24.81
N LEU A 285 -4.79 -39.85 25.79
CA LEU A 285 -3.90 -38.75 26.25
C LEU A 285 -2.84 -38.37 25.21
N ARG A 286 -2.33 -39.34 24.42
CA ARG A 286 -1.43 -39.06 23.30
C ARG A 286 -2.16 -38.35 22.16
N ILE A 287 -3.38 -38.78 21.82
CA ILE A 287 -4.24 -38.13 20.83
C ILE A 287 -4.65 -36.73 21.31
N LEU A 288 -4.95 -36.53 22.60
CA LEU A 288 -5.28 -35.22 23.15
C LEU A 288 -4.09 -34.26 23.12
N LYS A 289 -2.88 -34.72 23.49
CA LYS A 289 -1.65 -33.93 23.32
C LYS A 289 -1.38 -33.59 21.86
N TYR A 290 -1.60 -34.55 20.96
CA TYR A 290 -1.49 -34.31 19.52
C TYR A 290 -2.55 -33.32 19.03
N SER A 291 -3.80 -33.40 19.51
CA SER A 291 -4.89 -32.50 19.14
C SER A 291 -4.72 -31.08 19.68
N LEU A 292 -4.07 -30.90 20.84
CA LEU A 292 -3.71 -29.58 21.38
C LEU A 292 -2.54 -28.95 20.61
N SER A 293 -1.56 -29.76 20.21
CA SER A 293 -0.51 -29.32 19.28
C SER A 293 -1.08 -29.00 17.90
N ILE A 294 -2.04 -29.79 17.43
CA ILE A 294 -2.78 -29.56 16.19
C ILE A 294 -3.64 -28.30 16.35
N ARG A 295 -4.32 -28.03 17.47
CA ARG A 295 -5.09 -26.78 17.65
C ARG A 295 -4.25 -25.52 17.57
N LYS A 296 -3.02 -25.56 18.12
CA LYS A 296 -2.09 -24.44 18.01
C LYS A 296 -1.65 -24.25 16.56
N ALA A 297 -1.34 -25.34 15.86
CA ALA A 297 -1.05 -25.32 14.43
C ALA A 297 -2.29 -24.96 13.58
N GLU A 298 -3.50 -25.37 13.98
CA GLU A 298 -4.77 -25.09 13.31
C GLU A 298 -5.12 -23.62 13.45
N ASN A 299 -4.80 -22.94 14.56
CA ASN A 299 -4.99 -21.50 14.66
C ASN A 299 -4.01 -20.75 13.72
N GLU A 300 -2.76 -21.18 13.63
CA GLU A 300 -1.78 -20.59 12.69
C GLU A 300 -2.14 -20.89 11.23
N ILE A 301 -2.61 -22.11 10.95
CA ILE A 301 -3.10 -22.56 9.64
C ILE A 301 -4.46 -21.92 9.32
N LEU A 302 -5.38 -21.73 10.26
CA LEU A 302 -6.64 -21.00 10.05
C LEU A 302 -6.34 -19.56 9.70
N ILE A 303 -5.39 -18.91 10.39
CA ILE A 303 -5.01 -17.53 10.08
C ILE A 303 -4.42 -17.46 8.66
N SER A 304 -3.55 -18.41 8.31
CA SER A 304 -3.00 -18.51 6.96
C SER A 304 -4.05 -18.90 5.90
N PHE A 305 -5.03 -19.73 6.25
CA PHE A 305 -6.11 -20.19 5.39
C PHE A 305 -7.17 -19.11 5.20
N TYR A 306 -7.55 -18.37 6.23
CA TYR A 306 -8.41 -17.19 6.10
C TYR A 306 -7.71 -16.11 5.29
N SER A 307 -6.41 -15.89 5.49
CA SER A 307 -5.62 -14.99 4.64
C SER A 307 -5.60 -15.48 3.18
N TYR A 308 -5.40 -16.77 2.96
CA TYR A 308 -5.39 -17.38 1.62
C TYR A 308 -6.78 -17.37 0.95
N VAL A 309 -7.84 -17.71 1.67
CA VAL A 309 -9.24 -17.72 1.19
C VAL A 309 -9.73 -16.29 0.94
N TYR A 310 -9.33 -15.33 1.79
CA TYR A 310 -9.61 -13.92 1.56
C TYR A 310 -8.91 -13.43 0.29
N THR A 311 -7.62 -13.77 0.12
CA THR A 311 -6.85 -13.44 -1.09
C THR A 311 -7.42 -14.14 -2.34
N PHE A 312 -7.80 -15.40 -2.24
CA PHE A 312 -8.38 -16.19 -3.33
C PHE A 312 -9.78 -15.72 -3.72
N ASN A 313 -10.64 -15.39 -2.75
CA ASN A 313 -11.97 -14.83 -3.02
C ASN A 313 -11.89 -13.39 -3.52
N PHE A 314 -10.88 -12.61 -3.09
CA PHE A 314 -10.58 -11.30 -3.65
C PHE A 314 -10.20 -11.41 -5.14
N ILE A 315 -9.26 -12.31 -5.47
CA ILE A 315 -8.85 -12.59 -6.85
C ILE A 315 -10.04 -13.11 -7.68
N ARG A 316 -10.81 -14.08 -7.16
CA ARG A 316 -11.98 -14.64 -7.85
C ARG A 316 -13.10 -13.61 -8.03
N GLY A 317 -13.30 -12.71 -7.07
CA GLY A 317 -14.24 -11.60 -7.16
C GLY A 317 -13.87 -10.59 -8.25
N GLN A 318 -12.57 -10.35 -8.46
CA GLN A 318 -12.06 -9.55 -9.58
C GLN A 318 -12.29 -10.25 -10.93
N PHE A 319 -12.01 -11.55 -11.02
CA PHE A 319 -12.26 -12.33 -12.25
C PHE A 319 -13.75 -12.44 -12.62
N PHE A 320 -14.65 -12.55 -11.65
CA PHE A 320 -16.10 -12.58 -11.91
C PHE A 320 -16.62 -11.21 -12.37
N LYS A 321 -16.13 -10.10 -11.79
CA LYS A 321 -16.45 -8.75 -12.29
C LYS A 321 -15.92 -8.50 -13.71
N MET A 322 -14.79 -9.10 -14.06
CA MET A 322 -14.20 -9.00 -15.40
C MET A 322 -15.01 -9.78 -16.44
N LYS A 323 -15.52 -10.97 -16.09
CA LYS A 323 -16.31 -11.81 -17.01
C LYS A 323 -17.73 -11.28 -17.29
N ILE A 324 -18.35 -10.59 -16.32
CA ILE A 324 -19.65 -9.93 -16.51
C ILE A 324 -19.52 -8.72 -17.46
N ARG A 325 -18.42 -7.95 -17.41
CA ARG A 325 -18.21 -6.83 -18.36
C ARG A 325 -17.97 -7.25 -19.80
N VAL A 326 -17.39 -8.42 -20.03
CA VAL A 326 -17.13 -8.92 -21.39
C VAL A 326 -18.42 -9.38 -22.08
N THR A 327 -19.46 -9.75 -21.31
CA THR A 327 -20.75 -10.17 -21.87
C THR A 327 -21.71 -9.01 -22.14
N ASP A 328 -21.49 -7.84 -21.53
CA ASP A 328 -22.30 -6.64 -21.76
C ASP A 328 -21.76 -5.73 -22.90
N SER A 329 -20.57 -6.00 -23.46
CA SER A 329 -20.03 -5.23 -24.60
C SER A 329 -20.24 -5.87 -25.97
N GLU A 330 -21.02 -6.96 -26.06
CA GLU A 330 -21.43 -7.61 -27.31
C GLU A 330 -22.95 -7.48 -27.58
N LYS A 331 -23.59 -6.44 -27.04
CA LYS A 331 -24.96 -6.03 -27.42
C LYS A 331 -25.05 -4.57 -27.78
#